data_AF-A0A258CDR0-F1
#
_entry.id   AF-A0A258CDR0-F1
#
_cell.length_a   1.000
_cell.length_b   1.000
_cell.length_c   1.000
_cell.angle_alpha   90.00
_cell.angle_beta   90.00
_cell.angle_gamma   90.00
#
_symmetry.space_group_name_H-M   'P 1'
#
loop_
_entity.id
_entity.type
_entity.pdbx_description
1 polymer ?
#
loop_
_entity_poly.entity_id
_entity_poly.type
_entity_poly.pdbx_seq_one_letter_code
_entity_poly.pdbx_strand_id
1 'polypeptide(L)' 'QVKAIMAAQLGRQQKLARADDIIDNNGSLSQLTEQIAHLHKKYLELSREIRHKEQ' A
#
# COMPACT_ATOMS: atom_id res chain seq x y z
N GLN A 1 24.51 8.32 10.82
CA GLN A 1 23.17 8.35 11.46
C GLN A 1 22.07 7.75 10.58
N VAL A 2 21.91 8.12 9.30
CA VAL A 2 20.86 7.53 8.40
C VAL A 2 20.91 5.99 8.30
N LYS A 3 22.11 5.39 8.23
CA LYS A 3 22.28 3.92 8.15
C LYS A 3 21.69 3.18 9.36
N ALA A 4 21.75 3.77 10.56
CA ALA A 4 21.18 3.18 11.77
C ALA A 4 19.64 3.24 11.76
N ILE A 5 19.06 4.32 11.23
CA ILE A 5 17.61 4.46 11.05
C ILE A 5 17.11 3.42 10.03
N MET A 6 17.84 3.24 8.92
CA MET A 6 17.50 2.20 7.93
C MET A 6 17.63 0.79 8.51
N ALA A 7 18.63 0.54 9.37
CA ALA A 7 18.84 -0.76 10.01
C ALA A 7 17.74 -1.12 11.04
N ALA A 8 17.08 -0.13 11.64
CA ALA A 8 15.95 -0.34 12.54
C ALA A 8 14.64 -0.70 11.79
N GLN A 9 14.58 -0.48 10.48
CA GLN A 9 13.40 -0.81 9.68
C GLN A 9 13.34 -2.31 9.38
N LEU A 10 12.12 -2.85 9.30
CA LEU A 10 11.89 -4.19 8.74
C LEU A 10 12.48 -4.30 7.33
N GLY A 11 13.12 -5.43 7.06
CA GLY A 11 13.73 -5.71 5.77
C GLY A 11 12.70 -5.69 4.64
N ARG A 12 13.13 -5.31 3.43
CA ARG A 12 12.22 -5.15 2.28
C ARG A 12 11.41 -6.42 2.01
N GLN A 13 12.04 -7.58 1.97
CA GLN A 13 11.35 -8.85 1.72
C GLN A 13 10.30 -9.18 2.80
N GLN A 14 10.58 -8.85 4.06
CA GLN A 14 9.63 -9.05 5.16
C GLN A 14 8.41 -8.12 5.05
N LYS A 15 8.62 -6.88 4.61
CA LYS A 15 7.52 -5.94 4.32
C LYS A 15 6.67 -6.43 3.15
N LEU A 16 7.31 -6.87 2.06
CA LEU A 16 6.62 -7.39 0.88
C LEU A 16 5.79 -8.64 1.19
N ALA A 17 6.32 -9.56 1.99
CA ALA A 17 5.62 -10.78 2.37
C ALA A 17 4.38 -10.55 3.25
N ARG A 18 4.25 -9.38 3.87
CA ARG A 18 3.14 -9.03 4.77
C ARG A 18 2.14 -8.06 4.16
N ALA A 19 2.42 -7.50 2.99
CA ALA A 19 1.61 -6.46 2.39
C ALA A 19 0.50 -7.08 1.54
N ASP A 20 -0.74 -6.64 1.74
CA ASP A 20 -1.87 -7.00 0.86
C ASP A 20 -1.78 -6.28 -0.50
N ASP A 21 -1.30 -5.04 -0.49
CA ASP A 21 -1.14 -4.18 -1.66
C ASP A 21 0.18 -3.40 -1.56
N ILE A 22 0.83 -3.19 -2.71
CA ILE A 22 2.12 -2.48 -2.81
C ILE A 22 2.00 -1.35 -3.83
N ILE A 23 2.44 -0.14 -3.46
CA ILE A 23 2.56 1.01 -4.36
C ILE A 23 4.04 1.27 -4.67
N ASP A 24 4.38 1.41 -5.95
CA ASP A 24 5.72 1.84 -6.37
C ASP A 24 5.79 3.37 -6.48
N ASN A 25 6.59 3.99 -5.60
CA ASN A 25 6.82 5.43 -5.54
C ASN A 25 8.17 5.84 -6.16
N ASN A 26 8.83 4.98 -6.93
CA ASN A 26 10.07 5.34 -7.63
C ASN A 26 9.82 5.92 -9.03
N GLY A 27 8.58 5.88 -9.52
CA GLY A 27 8.18 6.45 -10.81
C GLY A 27 7.83 7.93 -10.75
N SER A 28 7.19 8.42 -11.81
CA SER A 28 6.63 9.78 -11.88
C SER A 28 5.38 9.93 -11.02
N LEU A 29 5.04 11.18 -10.69
CA LEU A 29 3.79 11.49 -9.96
C LEU A 29 2.53 11.06 -10.71
N SER A 30 2.54 11.06 -12.05
CA SER A 30 1.40 10.56 -12.84
C SER A 30 1.19 9.07 -12.61
N GLN A 31 2.28 8.27 -12.69
CA GLN A 31 2.24 6.83 -12.45
C GLN A 31 1.81 6.50 -11.01
N LEU A 32 2.22 7.32 -10.04
CA LEU A 32 1.76 7.19 -8.66
C LEU A 32 0.26 7.49 -8.53
N THR A 33 -0.20 8.56 -9.19
CA THR A 33 -1.61 8.99 -9.14
C THR A 33 -2.54 7.91 -9.71
N GLU A 34 -2.13 7.27 -10.81
CA GLU A 34 -2.88 6.16 -11.42
C GLU A 34 -2.98 4.95 -10.47
N GLN A 35 -1.88 4.57 -9.82
CA GLN A 35 -1.87 3.48 -8.83
C GLN A 35 -2.77 3.79 -7.63
N ILE A 36 -2.72 5.02 -7.12
CA ILE A 36 -3.56 5.47 -6.00
C ILE A 36 -5.03 5.41 -6.37
N ALA A 37 -5.42 5.90 -7.56
CA ALA A 37 -6.81 5.90 -8.00
C ALA A 37 -7.38 4.47 -8.09
N HIS A 38 -6.58 3.52 -8.57
CA HIS A 38 -6.96 2.11 -8.64
C HIS A 38 -7.21 1.52 -7.24
N LEU A 39 -6.26 1.68 -6.32
CA LEU A 39 -6.39 1.16 -4.96
C LEU A 39 -7.52 1.84 -4.18
N HIS A 40 -7.72 3.14 -4.38
CA HIS A 40 -8.84 3.86 -3.78
C HIS A 40 -10.18 3.22 -4.15
N LYS A 41 -10.40 2.94 -5.44
CA LYS A 41 -11.63 2.28 -5.90
C LYS A 41 -11.80 0.90 -5.27
N LYS A 42 -10.74 0.08 -5.25
CA LYS A 42 -10.73 -1.24 -4.59
C LYS A 42 -11.16 -1.16 -3.13
N TYR A 43 -10.59 -0.22 -2.37
CA TYR A 43 -10.91 -0.08 -0.95
C TYR A 43 -12.31 0.47 -0.69
N LEU A 44 -12.84 1.33 -1.56
CA LEU A 44 -14.23 1.74 -1.48
C LEU A 44 -15.18 0.56 -1.68
N GLU A 45 -14.90 -0.31 -2.65
CA GLU A 45 -15.71 -1.51 -2.91
C GLU A 45 -15.64 -2.48 -1.73
N LEU A 46 -14.43 -2.82 -1.28
CA LEU A 46 -14.22 -3.69 -0.12
C LEU A 46 -14.93 -3.16 1.14
N SER A 47 -14.85 -1.86 1.40
CA SER A 47 -15.52 -1.25 2.55
C SER A 47 -17.04 -1.34 2.46
N ARG A 48 -17.62 -1.20 1.25
CA ARG A 48 -19.07 -1.39 1.05
C ARG A 48 -19.47 -2.83 1.28
N GLU A 49 -18.69 -3.79 0.79
CA GLU A 49 -18.96 -5.22 0.98
C GLU A 49 -18.93 -5.61 2.46
N ILE A 50 -17.92 -5.13 3.21
CA ILE A 50 -17.82 -5.36 4.65
C ILE A 50 -19.07 -4.80 5.34
N ARG A 51 -19.46 -3.56 5.03
CA ARG A 51 -20.65 -2.94 5.62
C ARG A 51 -21.94 -3.69 5.31
N HIS A 52 -22.06 -4.30 4.13
CA HIS A 52 -23.22 -5.10 3.76
C HIS A 52 -23.28 -6.45 4.49
N LYS A 53 -22.13 -7.06 4.81
CA LYS A 53 -22.08 -8.34 5.55
C LYS A 53 -22.39 -8.20 7.03
N GLU A 54 -22.25 -6.99 7.58
CA GLU A 54 -22.53 -6.67 8.99
C GLU A 54 -24.00 -6.26 9.25
N GLN A 55 -24.81 -6.10 8.21
CA GLN A 55 -26.24 -5.77 8.28
C GLN A 55 -27.12 -7.02 8.21
#